data_AF-A0A358A653-F1
#
_entry.id   AF-A0A358A653-F1
#
_cell.length_a   1.000
_cell.length_b   1.000
_cell.length_c   1.000
_cell.angle_alpha   90.00
_cell.angle_beta   90.00
_cell.angle_gamma   90.00
#
_symmetry.space_group_name_H-M   'P 1'
#
loop_
_entity.id
_entity.type
_entity.pdbx_description
1 polymer ?
#
loop_
_entity_poly.entity_id
_entity_poly.type
_entity_poly.pdbx_seq_one_letter_code
_entity_poly.pdbx_strand_id
1 'polypeptide(L)'
;DAQFWAPFVDSAFPPDSGGSWLIPRLVGIARAKEMILLGRKVSGKDASDWGLIYTAVPNSELDEAAATLVAELADRPTVALGLAKQLIHGAPTSELEPHLAQEGLALELSSRSEDFHENSRARRESRGPDFTGR
;
A
#
# COMPACT_ATOMS: atom_id res chain seq x y z
N ASP A 1 5.31 -11.50 16.59
CA ASP A 1 5.16 -12.98 16.64
C ASP A 1 4.53 -13.56 15.38
N ALA A 2 3.83 -12.75 14.57
CA ALA A 2 3.35 -13.11 13.24
C ALA A 2 4.39 -13.87 12.38
N GLN A 3 3.89 -14.85 11.63
CA GLN A 3 4.66 -15.69 10.70
C GLN A 3 3.97 -15.68 9.33
N PHE A 4 4.74 -15.34 8.29
CA PHE A 4 4.31 -15.42 6.90
C PHE A 4 4.88 -16.68 6.28
N TRP A 5 4.05 -17.45 5.58
CA TRP A 5 4.43 -18.75 5.09
C TRP A 5 3.72 -19.10 3.79
N ALA A 6 4.46 -19.67 2.84
CA ALA A 6 3.98 -20.07 1.52
C ALA A 6 4.37 -21.54 1.19
N PRO A 7 3.95 -22.54 1.98
CA PRO A 7 4.38 -23.95 1.86
C PRO A 7 3.65 -24.72 0.76
N PHE A 8 3.49 -24.11 -0.40
CA PHE A 8 2.81 -24.75 -1.52
C PHE A 8 3.54 -26.02 -1.94
N VAL A 9 4.87 -25.93 -2.10
CA VAL A 9 5.72 -27.03 -2.58
C VAL A 9 5.77 -28.18 -1.57
N ASP A 10 5.76 -27.89 -0.26
CA ASP A 10 5.68 -28.92 0.79
C ASP A 10 4.38 -29.72 0.71
N SER A 11 3.32 -29.10 0.20
CA SER A 11 2.01 -29.70 -0.03
C SER A 11 1.85 -30.31 -1.44
N ALA A 12 2.95 -30.44 -2.19
CA ALA A 12 2.96 -30.92 -3.58
C ALA A 12 2.07 -30.11 -4.54
N PHE A 13 1.86 -28.82 -4.27
CA PHE A 13 1.10 -27.91 -5.15
C PHE A 13 1.95 -26.69 -5.54
N PRO A 14 1.82 -26.14 -6.76
CA PRO A 14 2.43 -24.85 -7.08
C PRO A 14 1.72 -23.70 -6.33
N PRO A 15 2.30 -22.49 -6.25
CA PRO A 15 1.60 -21.34 -5.67
C PRO A 15 0.29 -21.02 -6.39
N ASP A 16 -0.78 -20.84 -5.62
CA ASP A 16 -2.09 -20.38 -6.09
C ASP A 16 -2.39 -18.94 -5.64
N SER A 17 -3.62 -18.48 -5.88
CA SER A 17 -4.15 -17.20 -5.35
C SER A 17 -3.29 -15.96 -5.71
N GLY A 18 -2.50 -16.06 -6.79
CA GLY A 18 -1.58 -15.02 -7.22
C GLY A 18 -0.24 -15.01 -6.48
N GLY A 19 0.08 -15.98 -5.62
CA GLY A 19 1.32 -16.03 -4.84
C GLY A 19 2.59 -16.00 -5.70
N SER A 20 2.60 -16.70 -6.84
CA SER A 20 3.69 -16.67 -7.81
C SER A 20 3.81 -15.34 -8.58
N TRP A 21 2.81 -14.46 -8.49
CA TRP A 21 2.78 -13.16 -9.13
C TRP A 21 3.05 -11.99 -8.17
N LEU A 22 2.40 -12.02 -7.00
CA LEU A 22 2.43 -10.96 -5.98
C LEU A 22 3.71 -11.02 -5.14
N ILE A 23 4.07 -12.19 -4.61
CA ILE A 23 5.21 -12.32 -3.67
C ILE A 23 6.52 -11.85 -4.34
N PRO A 24 6.89 -12.27 -5.57
CA PRO A 24 8.11 -11.78 -6.19
C PRO A 24 8.13 -10.29 -6.49
N ARG A 25 6.97 -9.65 -6.65
CA ARG A 25 6.86 -8.20 -6.87
C ARG A 25 7.02 -7.40 -5.59
N LEU A 26 6.64 -7.96 -4.45
CA LEU A 26 6.80 -7.33 -3.14
C LEU A 26 8.21 -7.50 -2.60
N VAL A 27 8.74 -8.72 -2.62
CA VAL A 27 10.01 -9.04 -1.93
C VAL A 27 11.19 -9.33 -2.87
N GLY A 28 10.97 -9.32 -4.19
CA GLY A 28 11.97 -9.71 -5.18
C GLY A 28 12.10 -11.22 -5.38
N ILE A 29 12.73 -11.62 -6.49
CA ILE A 29 12.79 -13.03 -6.94
C ILE A 29 13.54 -13.93 -5.95
N ALA A 30 14.63 -13.45 -5.34
CA ALA A 30 15.45 -14.27 -4.45
C ALA A 30 14.69 -14.68 -3.17
N ARG A 31 14.11 -13.70 -2.47
CA ARG A 31 13.30 -13.92 -1.26
C ARG A 31 12.02 -14.69 -1.58
N ALA A 32 11.39 -14.44 -2.73
CA ALA A 32 10.22 -15.22 -3.15
C ALA A 32 10.56 -16.71 -3.35
N LYS A 33 11.71 -17.04 -3.94
CA LYS A 33 12.16 -18.44 -4.05
C LYS A 33 12.41 -19.06 -2.69
N GLU A 34 12.98 -18.31 -1.75
CA GLU A 34 13.19 -18.77 -0.38
C GLU A 34 11.86 -19.10 0.32
N MET A 35 10.85 -18.23 0.20
CA MET A 35 9.52 -18.47 0.78
C MET A 35 8.79 -19.64 0.12
N ILE A 36 8.77 -19.66 -1.22
CA ILE A 36 7.91 -20.54 -2.00
C ILE A 36 8.55 -21.90 -2.26
N LEU A 37 9.81 -21.94 -2.71
CA LEU A 37 10.47 -23.18 -3.12
C LEU A 37 11.09 -23.93 -1.95
N LEU A 38 11.56 -23.20 -0.92
CA LEU A 38 12.15 -23.79 0.28
C LEU A 38 11.18 -23.85 1.46
N GLY A 39 9.94 -23.39 1.28
CA GLY A 39 8.91 -23.42 2.33
C GLY A 39 9.30 -22.66 3.60
N ARG A 40 10.19 -21.65 3.53
CA ARG A 40 10.66 -20.96 4.73
C ARG A 40 9.60 -20.02 5.29
N LYS A 41 9.46 -20.07 6.62
CA LYS A 41 8.67 -19.10 7.39
C LYS A 41 9.44 -17.80 7.53
N VAL A 42 8.73 -16.69 7.37
CA VAL A 42 9.27 -15.34 7.48
C VAL A 42 8.64 -14.67 8.69
N SER A 43 9.47 -14.14 9.58
CA SER A 43 8.97 -13.43 10.76
C SER A 43 8.29 -12.12 10.35
N GLY A 44 7.40 -11.57 11.20
CA GLY A 44 6.82 -10.26 10.95
C GLY A 44 7.86 -9.15 10.74
N LYS A 45 8.97 -9.20 11.48
CA LYS A 45 10.08 -8.25 11.31
C LYS A 45 10.71 -8.38 9.92
N ASP A 46 11.08 -9.60 9.52
CA ASP A 46 11.67 -9.83 8.20
C ASP A 46 10.69 -9.47 7.08
N ALA A 47 9.40 -9.75 7.24
CA ALA A 47 8.36 -9.38 6.28
C ALA A 47 8.30 -7.86 6.08
N SER A 48 8.44 -7.08 7.15
CA SER A 48 8.54 -5.61 7.08
C SER A 48 9.83 -5.18 6.38
N ASP A 49 10.98 -5.74 6.80
CA ASP A 49 12.29 -5.42 6.22
C ASP A 49 12.38 -5.79 4.72
N TRP A 50 11.56 -6.76 4.29
CA TRP A 50 11.52 -7.21 2.90
C TRP A 50 10.55 -6.42 2.03
N GLY A 51 9.70 -5.58 2.62
CA GLY A 51 8.62 -4.88 1.91
C GLY A 51 7.41 -5.77 1.60
N LEU A 52 7.26 -6.92 2.27
CA LEU A 52 6.07 -7.78 2.15
C LEU A 52 4.87 -7.13 2.85
N ILE A 53 5.14 -6.43 3.96
CA ILE A 53 4.17 -5.66 4.74
C ILE A 53 4.73 -4.27 5.03
N TYR A 54 3.87 -3.34 5.41
CA TYR A 54 4.25 -1.95 5.72
C TYR A 54 5.09 -1.81 6.99
N THR A 55 4.70 -2.49 8.06
CA THR A 55 5.39 -2.41 9.36
C THR A 55 5.04 -3.61 10.24
N ALA A 56 5.94 -3.97 11.14
CA ALA A 56 5.71 -4.92 12.22
C ALA A 56 6.02 -4.29 13.57
N VAL A 57 5.13 -4.49 14.54
CA VAL A 57 5.24 -4.01 15.93
C VAL A 57 5.11 -5.18 16.91
N PRO A 58 5.52 -5.03 18.18
CA PRO A 58 5.16 -5.96 19.24
C PRO A 58 3.64 -6.18 19.31
N ASN A 59 3.20 -7.39 19.65
CA ASN A 59 1.77 -7.71 19.70
C ASN A 59 0.97 -6.80 20.66
N SER A 60 1.60 -6.36 21.76
CA SER A 60 1.01 -5.42 22.72
C SER A 60 0.75 -4.03 22.17
N GLU A 61 1.41 -3.65 21.06
CA GLU A 61 1.34 -2.33 20.43
C GLU A 61 0.50 -2.35 19.14
N LEU A 62 0.01 -3.53 18.73
CA LEU A 62 -0.66 -3.70 17.43
C LEU A 62 -1.92 -2.83 17.31
N ASP A 63 -2.77 -2.82 18.34
CA ASP A 63 -4.02 -2.06 18.33
C ASP A 63 -3.76 -0.55 18.28
N GLU A 64 -2.75 -0.08 19.03
CA GLU A 64 -2.35 1.33 19.03
C GLU A 64 -1.79 1.73 17.67
N ALA A 65 -0.85 0.96 17.11
CA ALA A 65 -0.27 1.24 15.81
C ALA A 65 -1.32 1.25 14.68
N ALA A 66 -2.28 0.31 14.73
CA ALA A 66 -3.39 0.27 13.78
C ALA A 66 -4.30 1.50 13.95
N ALA A 67 -4.66 1.87 15.18
CA ALA A 67 -5.48 3.05 15.46
C ALA A 67 -4.81 4.34 15.00
N THR A 68 -3.49 4.50 15.22
CA THR A 68 -2.71 5.63 14.72
C THR A 68 -2.75 5.72 13.20
N LEU A 69 -2.54 4.59 12.50
CA LEU A 69 -2.58 4.57 11.04
C LEU A 69 -3.98 4.90 10.50
N VAL A 70 -5.04 4.37 11.12
CA VAL A 70 -6.42 4.69 10.74
C VAL A 70 -6.72 6.16 10.97
N ALA A 71 -6.33 6.73 12.10
CA ALA A 71 -6.52 8.15 12.39
C ALA A 71 -5.76 9.02 11.38
N GLU A 72 -4.53 8.66 11.04
CA GLU A 72 -3.76 9.37 10.02
C GLU A 72 -4.45 9.32 8.66
N LEU A 73 -4.95 8.17 8.22
CA LEU A 73 -5.62 8.04 6.93
C LEU A 73 -7.02 8.69 6.90
N ALA A 74 -7.73 8.71 8.03
CA ALA A 74 -9.04 9.32 8.16
C ALA A 74 -8.99 10.85 8.06
N ASP A 75 -7.89 11.47 8.48
CA ASP A 75 -7.65 12.92 8.44
C ASP A 75 -7.08 13.40 7.08
N ARG A 76 -7.18 12.59 6.02
CA ARG A 76 -6.56 12.87 4.71
C ARG A 76 -7.64 13.02 3.64
N PRO A 77 -7.33 13.73 2.54
CA PRO A 77 -8.29 13.96 1.48
C PRO A 77 -8.62 12.67 0.73
N THR A 78 -9.77 12.06 1.06
CA THR A 78 -10.10 10.69 0.64
C THR A 78 -10.12 10.51 -0.88
N VAL A 79 -10.61 11.53 -1.62
CA VAL A 79 -10.60 11.52 -3.09
C VAL A 79 -9.17 11.41 -3.64
N ALA A 80 -8.26 12.26 -3.14
CA ALA A 80 -6.87 12.26 -3.57
C ALA A 80 -6.13 10.98 -3.15
N LEU A 81 -6.39 10.45 -1.94
CA LEU A 81 -5.85 9.16 -1.50
C LEU A 81 -6.29 8.01 -2.41
N GLY A 82 -7.57 7.95 -2.76
CA GLY A 82 -8.12 6.92 -3.63
C GLY A 82 -7.49 6.95 -5.02
N LEU A 83 -7.39 8.14 -5.61
CA LEU A 83 -6.77 8.35 -6.92
C LEU A 83 -5.28 8.00 -6.90
N ALA A 84 -4.53 8.42 -5.88
CA ALA A 84 -3.12 8.08 -5.72
C ALA A 84 -2.93 6.56 -5.61
N LYS A 85 -3.77 5.88 -4.81
CA LYS A 85 -3.74 4.41 -4.68
C LYS A 85 -4.01 3.72 -6.03
N GLN A 86 -4.98 4.21 -6.80
CA GLN A 86 -5.28 3.68 -8.14
C GLN A 86 -4.09 3.80 -9.09
N LEU A 87 -3.44 4.97 -9.12
CA LEU A 87 -2.23 5.20 -9.94
C LEU A 87 -1.10 4.25 -9.54
N ILE A 88 -0.80 4.15 -8.24
CA ILE A 88 0.26 3.26 -7.73
C ILE A 88 -0.01 1.80 -8.13
N HIS A 89 -1.26 1.33 -8.02
CA HIS A 89 -1.60 -0.05 -8.41
C HIS A 89 -1.56 -0.29 -9.93
N GLY A 90 -1.80 0.75 -10.75
CA GLY A 90 -1.75 0.66 -12.21
C GLY A 90 -0.34 0.82 -12.80
N ALA A 91 0.59 1.41 -12.07
CA ALA A 91 1.95 1.71 -12.56
C ALA A 91 2.74 0.47 -13.02
N PRO A 92 2.75 -0.67 -12.29
CA PRO A 92 3.59 -1.83 -12.66
C PRO A 92 3.24 -2.48 -14.01
N THR A 93 2.06 -2.20 -14.56
CA THR A 93 1.56 -2.78 -15.81
C THR A 93 1.35 -1.74 -16.91
N SER A 94 1.72 -0.48 -16.67
CA SER A 94 1.54 0.62 -17.61
C SER A 94 2.87 1.04 -18.23
N GLU A 95 2.85 1.43 -19.50
CA GLU A 95 3.93 2.24 -20.06
C GLU A 95 3.86 3.66 -19.50
N LEU A 96 5.00 4.37 -19.50
CA LEU A 96 5.09 5.68 -18.85
C LEU A 96 4.13 6.72 -19.46
N GLU A 97 4.08 6.82 -20.79
CA GLU A 97 3.23 7.81 -21.47
C GLU A 97 1.73 7.64 -21.16
N PRO A 98 1.11 6.47 -21.32
CA PRO A 98 -0.29 6.29 -20.92
C PRO A 98 -0.49 6.44 -19.41
N HIS A 99 0.51 6.13 -18.57
CA HIS A 99 0.42 6.35 -17.13
C HIS A 99 0.35 7.85 -16.78
N LEU A 100 1.18 8.68 -17.39
CA LEU A 100 1.15 10.14 -17.20
C LEU A 100 -0.20 10.75 -17.64
N ALA A 101 -0.83 10.19 -18.67
CA ALA A 101 -2.18 10.60 -19.04
C ALA A 101 -3.22 10.28 -17.95
N GLN A 102 -3.11 9.13 -17.29
CA GLN A 102 -3.96 8.77 -16.14
C GLN A 102 -3.68 9.68 -14.94
N GLU A 103 -2.43 10.05 -14.68
CA GLU A 103 -2.08 11.03 -13.66
C GLU A 103 -2.73 12.39 -13.93
N GLY A 104 -2.70 12.85 -15.19
CA GLY A 104 -3.36 14.09 -15.60
C GLY A 104 -4.87 14.09 -15.32
N LEU A 105 -5.55 12.99 -15.63
CA LEU A 105 -6.99 12.82 -15.32
C LEU A 105 -7.24 12.79 -13.81
N ALA A 106 -6.42 12.09 -13.03
CA ALA A 106 -6.53 12.05 -11.58
C ALA A 106 -6.31 13.44 -10.95
N LEU A 107 -5.37 14.23 -11.47
CA LEU A 107 -5.15 15.61 -11.04
C LEU A 107 -6.35 16.50 -11.35
N GLU A 108 -6.91 16.40 -12.56
CA GLU A 108 -8.12 17.12 -12.94
C GLU A 108 -9.30 16.78 -12.00
N LEU A 109 -9.54 15.50 -11.76
CA LEU A 109 -10.63 15.03 -10.87
C LEU A 109 -10.43 15.52 -9.44
N SER A 110 -9.23 15.35 -8.87
CA SER A 110 -8.94 15.78 -7.50
C SER A 110 -9.00 17.31 -7.35
N SER A 111 -8.64 18.08 -8.38
CA SER A 111 -8.70 19.55 -8.33
C SER A 111 -10.13 20.11 -8.21
N ARG A 112 -11.15 19.30 -8.53
CA ARG A 112 -12.57 19.65 -8.42
C ARG A 112 -13.18 19.27 -7.08
N SER A 113 -12.42 18.59 -6.22
CA SER A 113 -12.91 18.14 -4.92
C SER A 113 -13.01 19.31 -3.93
N GLU A 114 -13.93 19.22 -2.99
CA GLU A 114 -14.07 20.18 -1.88
C GLU A 114 -12.77 20.24 -1.07
N ASP A 115 -12.15 19.09 -0.82
CA ASP A 115 -10.88 18.98 -0.10
C ASP A 115 -9.72 19.75 -0.78
N PHE A 116 -9.68 19.81 -2.12
CA PHE A 116 -8.67 20.60 -2.82
C PHE A 116 -8.85 22.10 -2.59
N HIS A 117 -10.11 22.56 -2.66
CA HIS A 117 -10.46 23.96 -2.39
C HIS A 117 -10.21 24.33 -0.93
N GLU A 118 -10.51 23.43 0.00
CA GLU A 118 -10.26 23.59 1.41
C GLU A 118 -8.77 23.66 1.75
N ASN A 119 -7.95 22.75 1.22
CA ASN A 119 -6.49 22.84 1.36
C ASN A 119 -5.95 24.17 0.81
N SER A 120 -6.48 24.63 -0.33
CA SER A 120 -6.11 25.94 -0.89
C SER A 120 -6.49 27.11 0.02
N ARG A 121 -7.64 27.03 0.70
CA ARG A 121 -8.12 28.03 1.66
C ARG A 121 -7.31 28.01 2.95
N ALA A 122 -7.15 26.84 3.56
CA ALA A 122 -6.41 26.62 4.80
C ALA A 122 -4.95 27.12 4.68
N ARG A 123 -4.31 26.88 3.53
CA ARG A 123 -2.97 27.42 3.24
C ARG A 123 -2.93 28.94 3.19
N ARG A 124 -3.92 29.61 2.57
CA ARG A 124 -4.00 31.08 2.56
C ARG A 124 -4.24 31.65 3.96
N GLU A 125 -4.96 30.92 4.79
CA GLU A 125 -5.31 31.31 6.16
C GLU A 125 -4.28 30.86 7.21
N SER A 126 -3.20 30.17 6.80
CA SER A 126 -2.16 29.61 7.69
C SER A 126 -2.71 28.71 8.81
N ARG A 127 -3.73 27.91 8.49
CA ARG A 127 -4.33 26.91 9.40
C ARG A 127 -4.23 25.50 8.83
N GLY A 128 -4.52 24.49 9.66
CA GLY A 128 -4.71 23.12 9.19
C GLY A 128 -5.97 23.00 8.31
N PRO A 129 -5.93 22.19 7.23
CA PRO A 129 -7.11 21.88 6.43
C PRO A 129 -8.08 20.97 7.18
N ASP A 130 -9.38 21.10 6.89
CA ASP A 130 -10.43 20.21 7.41
C ASP A 130 -11.00 19.36 6.26
N PHE A 131 -10.49 18.14 6.09
CA PHE A 131 -10.87 17.29 4.97
C PHE A 131 -12.15 16.50 5.25
N THR A 132 -13.06 16.48 4.27
CA THR A 132 -14.36 15.79 4.36
C THR A 132 -14.49 14.62 3.37
N GLY A 133 -13.48 14.41 2.52
CA GLY A 133 -13.43 13.30 1.58
C GLY A 133 -14.30 13.50 0.33
N ARG A 134 -14.57 14.75 -0.04
CA ARG A 134 -15.41 15.15 -1.17
C ARG A 134 -14.69 16.12 -2.11
#